data_AF-A0A9Q1HYJ7-F1
#
_entry.id   AF-A0A9Q1HYJ7-F1
#
_cell.length_a   1.000
_cell.length_b   1.000
_cell.length_c   1.000
_cell.angle_alpha   90.00
_cell.angle_beta   90.00
_cell.angle_gamma   90.00
#
_symmetry.space_group_name_H-M   'P 1'
#
loop_
_entity.id
_entity.type
_entity.pdbx_description
1 polymer ?
#
loop_
_entity_poly.entity_id
_entity_poly.type
_entity_poly.pdbx_seq_one_letter_code
_entity_poly.pdbx_strand_id
1 'polypeptide(L)'
;MHLAAAALWLTLAPALARACSSCGLTNVSITVEGCKGWVTFNTTSCAGLCFTQDPVFDSPLKSPPQTACNFGDMVYETVHLPGCSNGKDVHFTYPVALSCRCSRCNTNSTDCGQLNTEASGCLAH
;
A
#
# COMPACT_ATOMS: atom_id res chain seq x y z
N MET A 1 33.21 -32.34 -11.58
CA MET A 1 32.48 -31.22 -12.21
C MET A 1 30.98 -31.22 -11.88
N HIS A 2 30.27 -32.35 -11.83
CA HIS A 2 28.82 -32.37 -11.54
C HIS A 2 28.43 -31.97 -10.10
N LEU A 3 29.28 -32.25 -9.10
CA LEU A 3 28.99 -31.94 -7.69
C LEU A 3 29.04 -30.44 -7.37
N ALA A 4 29.93 -29.70 -8.02
CA ALA A 4 30.06 -28.25 -7.83
C ALA A 4 28.86 -27.48 -8.42
N ALA A 5 28.28 -27.97 -9.52
CA ALA A 5 27.09 -27.40 -10.13
C ALA A 5 25.84 -27.58 -9.24
N ALA A 6 25.70 -28.75 -8.61
CA ALA A 6 24.59 -29.03 -7.70
C ALA A 6 24.65 -28.16 -6.42
N ALA A 7 25.84 -27.97 -5.85
CA ALA A 7 26.04 -27.10 -4.68
C ALA A 7 25.71 -25.63 -4.98
N LEU A 8 26.03 -25.15 -6.18
CA LEU A 8 25.71 -23.79 -6.62
C LEU A 8 24.20 -23.56 -6.77
N TRP A 9 23.44 -24.58 -7.18
CA TRP A 9 21.98 -24.49 -7.31
C TRP A 9 21.26 -24.48 -5.95
N LEU A 10 21.78 -25.21 -4.95
CA LEU A 10 21.24 -25.22 -3.58
C LEU A 10 21.41 -23.88 -2.85
N THR A 11 22.41 -23.07 -3.21
CA THR A 11 22.63 -21.75 -2.61
C THR A 11 21.93 -20.60 -3.34
N LEU A 12 21.67 -20.72 -4.66
CA LEU A 12 20.98 -19.68 -5.42
C LEU A 12 19.45 -19.73 -5.35
N ALA A 13 18.85 -20.91 -5.12
CA ALA A 13 17.40 -21.05 -5.00
C ALA A 13 16.77 -20.21 -3.86
N PRO A 14 17.31 -20.17 -2.63
CA PRO A 14 16.73 -19.34 -1.56
C PRO A 14 16.97 -17.84 -1.77
N ALA A 15 17.90 -17.44 -2.65
CA ALA A 15 18.09 -16.04 -3.02
C ALA A 15 17.01 -15.56 -4.02
N LEU A 16 16.55 -16.42 -4.94
CA LEU A 16 15.47 -16.09 -5.88
C LEU A 16 14.10 -15.97 -5.18
N ALA A 17 13.86 -16.71 -4.09
CA ALA A 17 12.63 -16.59 -3.31
C ALA A 17 12.54 -15.30 -2.46
N ARG A 18 13.65 -14.55 -2.31
CA ARG A 18 13.74 -13.32 -1.50
C ARG A 18 13.43 -12.03 -2.28
N ALA A 19 12.96 -12.14 -3.51
CA ALA A 19 12.54 -10.98 -4.31
C ALA A 19 11.09 -10.53 -4.06
N CYS A 20 10.42 -11.05 -3.03
CA CYS A 20 9.16 -10.49 -2.54
C CYS A 20 9.45 -9.33 -1.58
N SER A 21 9.07 -8.11 -1.95
CA SER A 21 9.11 -6.98 -1.00
C SER A 21 8.15 -7.27 0.15
N SER A 22 8.71 -7.50 1.34
CA SER A 22 7.93 -7.57 2.58
C SER A 22 7.17 -6.26 2.80
N CYS A 23 6.03 -6.32 3.49
CA CYS A 23 5.28 -5.13 3.90
C CYS A 23 6.20 -4.06 4.51
N GLY A 24 6.22 -2.87 3.90
CA GLY A 24 7.13 -1.78 4.27
C GLY A 24 6.71 -0.44 3.67
N LEU A 25 7.48 0.59 4.02
CA LEU A 25 7.27 1.94 3.53
C LEU A 25 7.61 2.03 2.03
N THR A 26 6.76 2.70 1.28
CA THR A 26 6.97 3.02 -0.14
C THR A 26 6.61 4.46 -0.42
N ASN A 27 7.35 5.11 -1.32
CA ASN A 27 6.98 6.44 -1.80
C ASN A 27 5.91 6.29 -2.87
N VAL A 28 4.84 7.07 -2.76
CA VAL A 28 3.73 7.13 -3.71
C VAL A 28 3.40 8.59 -4.02
N SER A 29 2.78 8.83 -5.15
CA SER A 29 2.27 10.15 -5.51
C SER A 29 0.76 10.17 -5.39
N ILE A 30 0.22 11.20 -4.73
CA ILE A 30 -1.21 11.46 -4.66
C ILE A 30 -1.49 12.62 -5.61
N THR A 31 -2.52 12.45 -6.45
CA THR A 31 -3.03 13.51 -7.31
C THR A 31 -4.41 13.91 -6.80
N VAL A 32 -4.62 15.21 -6.61
CA VAL A 32 -5.89 15.78 -6.17
C VAL A 32 -6.31 16.89 -7.12
N GLU A 33 -7.61 17.04 -7.34
CA GLU A 33 -8.15 18.14 -8.11
C GLU A 33 -8.17 19.42 -7.26
N GLY A 34 -7.47 20.45 -7.72
CA GLY A 34 -7.50 21.79 -7.15
C GLY A 34 -8.30 22.76 -8.03
N CYS A 35 -8.46 23.99 -7.54
CA CYS A 35 -9.28 25.01 -8.22
C CYS A 35 -8.78 25.46 -9.61
N LYS A 36 -7.50 25.24 -9.92
CA LYS A 36 -6.89 25.58 -11.22
C LYS A 36 -6.37 24.35 -11.98
N GLY A 37 -6.81 23.16 -11.59
CA GLY A 37 -6.37 21.88 -12.14
C GLY A 37 -5.76 20.96 -11.07
N TRP A 38 -5.19 19.86 -11.53
CA TRP A 38 -4.66 18.82 -10.66
C TRP A 38 -3.33 19.21 -10.01
N VAL A 39 -3.17 18.82 -8.75
CA VAL A 39 -1.94 18.96 -7.97
C VAL A 39 -1.48 17.57 -7.56
N THR A 40 -0.21 17.25 -7.84
CA THR A 40 0.41 15.98 -7.48
C THR A 40 1.53 16.24 -6.49
N PHE A 41 1.58 15.46 -5.41
CA PHE A 41 2.65 15.52 -4.41
C PHE A 41 3.02 14.11 -3.94
N ASN A 42 4.23 13.98 -3.42
CA ASN A 42 4.75 12.70 -2.94
C ASN A 42 4.47 12.54 -1.45
N THR A 43 4.12 11.32 -1.06
CA THR A 43 3.98 10.90 0.33
C THR A 43 4.55 9.50 0.52
N THR A 44 4.69 9.07 1.76
CA THR A 44 5.04 7.69 2.10
C THR A 44 3.79 6.91 2.49
N SER A 45 3.63 5.71 1.93
CA SER A 45 2.52 4.79 2.18
C SER A 45 3.05 3.37 2.45
N CYS A 46 2.16 2.40 2.62
CA CYS A 46 2.51 1.01 2.88
C CYS A 46 2.22 0.11 1.68
N ALA A 47 3.21 -0.68 1.29
CA ALA A 47 3.07 -1.69 0.23
C ALA A 47 3.97 -2.90 0.51
N GLY A 48 3.67 -4.01 -0.17
CA GLY A 48 4.41 -5.26 -0.05
C GLY A 48 3.51 -6.40 0.43
N LEU A 49 4.15 -7.51 0.75
CA LEU A 49 3.47 -8.77 0.99
C LEU A 49 3.39 -9.11 2.48
N CYS A 50 2.28 -9.73 2.84
CA CYS A 50 2.02 -10.31 4.15
C CYS A 50 1.73 -11.80 3.99
N PHE A 51 2.16 -12.59 4.98
CA PHE A 51 1.86 -14.00 5.00
C PHE A 51 0.35 -14.23 5.18
N THR A 52 -0.24 -15.03 4.30
CA THR A 52 -1.62 -15.49 4.39
C THR A 52 -1.65 -17.00 4.27
N GLN A 53 -2.62 -17.63 4.94
CA GLN A 53 -2.80 -19.07 4.90
C GLN A 53 -4.27 -19.39 4.67
N ASP A 54 -4.52 -20.22 3.67
CA ASP A 54 -5.83 -20.80 3.43
C ASP A 54 -5.98 -22.07 4.29
N PRO A 55 -6.98 -22.15 5.18
CA PRO A 55 -7.21 -23.33 5.99
C PRO A 55 -7.66 -24.51 5.11
N VAL A 56 -7.19 -25.71 5.44
CA VAL A 56 -7.58 -26.94 4.72
C VAL A 56 -9.08 -27.24 4.88
N PHE A 57 -9.65 -26.91 6.04
CA PHE A 57 -11.08 -27.05 6.31
C PHE A 57 -11.76 -25.69 6.18
N ASP A 58 -12.63 -25.57 5.19
CA ASP A 58 -13.48 -24.39 5.03
C ASP A 58 -14.69 -24.50 5.95
N SER A 59 -14.64 -23.77 7.07
CA SER A 59 -15.71 -23.74 8.05
C SER A 59 -16.77 -22.71 7.64
N PRO A 60 -18.04 -23.09 7.47
CA PRO A 60 -19.11 -22.13 7.16
C PRO A 60 -19.40 -21.15 8.31
N LEU A 61 -18.86 -21.41 9.51
CA LEU A 61 -19.08 -20.59 10.70
C LEU A 61 -18.03 -19.49 10.88
N LYS A 62 -16.85 -19.60 10.23
CA LYS A 62 -15.75 -18.68 10.46
C LYS A 62 -14.81 -18.63 9.26
N SER A 63 -14.75 -17.46 8.62
CA SER A 63 -13.68 -17.18 7.66
C SER A 63 -12.33 -17.05 8.39
N PRO A 64 -11.25 -17.60 7.81
CA PRO A 64 -9.91 -17.43 8.37
C PRO A 64 -9.54 -15.94 8.43
N PRO A 65 -8.81 -15.51 9.48
CA PRO A 65 -8.32 -14.14 9.55
C PRO A 65 -7.27 -13.91 8.46
N GLN A 66 -7.62 -13.07 7.48
CA GLN A 66 -6.68 -12.61 6.46
C GLN A 66 -5.97 -11.33 6.93
N THR A 67 -4.67 -11.24 6.65
CA THR A 67 -3.88 -10.02 6.93
C THR A 67 -3.43 -9.35 5.65
N ALA A 68 -3.37 -8.03 5.68
CA ALA A 68 -2.87 -7.19 4.60
C ALA A 68 -1.77 -6.25 5.13
N CYS A 69 -1.01 -5.65 4.21
CA CYS A 69 -0.07 -4.59 4.58
C CYS A 69 -0.86 -3.32 4.87
N ASN A 70 -0.79 -2.85 6.11
CA ASN A 70 -1.53 -1.68 6.59
C ASN A 70 -0.58 -0.64 7.18
N PHE A 71 -1.09 0.58 7.34
CA PHE A 71 -0.45 1.60 8.18
C PHE A 71 -0.24 1.04 9.60
N GLY A 72 0.99 1.15 10.09
CA GLY A 72 1.32 0.97 11.50
C GLY A 72 1.03 2.27 12.25
N ASP A 73 2.03 3.13 12.29
CA ASP A 73 1.94 4.51 12.76
C ASP A 73 1.85 5.44 11.55
N MET A 74 1.03 6.49 11.67
CA MET A 74 0.86 7.48 10.63
C MET A 74 0.58 8.86 11.23
N VAL A 75 0.86 9.89 10.45
CA VAL A 75 0.48 11.28 10.74
C VAL A 75 -0.33 11.84 9.59
N TYR A 76 -1.03 12.94 9.84
CA TYR A 76 -1.72 13.69 8.79
C TYR A 76 -0.92 14.94 8.46
N GLU A 77 -0.70 15.15 7.17
CA GLU A 77 -0.13 16.37 6.64
C GLU A 77 -1.16 17.11 5.79
N THR A 78 -0.99 18.43 5.68
CA THR A 78 -1.90 19.30 4.93
C THR A 78 -1.13 20.08 3.89
N VAL A 79 -1.56 19.99 2.63
CA VAL A 79 -1.05 20.80 1.53
C VAL A 79 -2.04 21.88 1.14
N HIS A 80 -1.51 23.01 0.68
CA HIS A 80 -2.28 24.12 0.17
C HIS A 80 -2.54 23.93 -1.33
N LEU A 81 -3.81 24.04 -1.76
CA LEU A 81 -4.24 23.98 -3.15
C LEU A 81 -4.46 25.42 -3.66
N PRO A 82 -3.54 25.95 -4.49
CA PRO A 82 -3.60 27.34 -4.90
C PRO A 82 -4.72 27.61 -5.92
N GLY A 83 -5.19 28.85 -5.94
CA GLY A 83 -5.94 29.39 -7.08
C GLY A 83 -7.46 29.36 -6.98
N CYS A 84 -8.03 29.16 -5.80
CA CYS A 84 -9.47 29.31 -5.58
C CYS A 84 -9.87 30.79 -5.53
N SER A 85 -10.84 31.20 -6.36
CA SER A 85 -11.42 32.54 -6.32
C SER A 85 -12.15 32.77 -4.99
N ASN A 86 -12.06 33.99 -4.44
CA ASN A 86 -12.53 34.44 -3.11
C ASN A 86 -11.53 34.35 -1.95
N GLY A 87 -10.24 34.10 -2.20
CA GLY A 87 -9.21 34.11 -1.15
C GLY A 87 -9.41 33.03 -0.07
N LYS A 88 -10.24 32.03 -0.36
CA LYS A 88 -10.39 30.82 0.46
C LYS A 88 -9.48 29.76 -0.12
N ASP A 89 -8.26 29.77 0.38
CA ASP A 89 -7.31 28.69 0.19
C ASP A 89 -7.95 27.36 0.59
N VAL A 90 -7.97 26.39 -0.33
CA VAL A 90 -8.43 25.04 -0.01
C VAL A 90 -7.23 24.23 0.43
N HIS A 91 -7.43 23.47 1.50
CA HIS A 91 -6.41 22.62 2.08
C HIS A 91 -6.81 21.16 1.89
N PHE A 92 -5.84 20.33 1.54
CA PHE A 92 -6.04 18.88 1.44
C PHE A 92 -5.18 18.18 2.47
N THR A 93 -5.82 17.32 3.28
CA THR A 93 -5.16 16.57 4.35
C THR A 93 -5.07 15.11 3.99
N TYR A 94 -3.87 14.53 4.07
CA TYR A 94 -3.58 13.16 3.67
C TYR A 94 -2.72 12.43 4.71
N PRO A 95 -2.79 11.08 4.76
CA PRO A 95 -1.95 10.31 5.65
C PRO A 95 -0.52 10.16 5.11
N VAL A 96 0.44 10.16 6.03
CA VAL A 96 1.85 9.82 5.80
C VAL A 96 2.21 8.65 6.70
N ALA A 97 2.60 7.52 6.09
CA ALA A 97 3.04 6.35 6.84
C ALA A 97 4.40 6.61 7.51
N LEU A 98 4.47 6.37 8.81
CA LEU A 98 5.71 6.35 9.58
C LEU A 98 6.21 4.91 9.79
N SER A 99 5.29 3.94 9.82
CA SER A 99 5.58 2.52 9.86
C SER A 99 4.48 1.71 9.17
N CYS A 100 4.78 0.46 8.81
CA CYS A 100 3.84 -0.46 8.17
C CYS A 100 3.80 -1.78 8.94
N ARG A 101 2.65 -2.45 8.93
CA ARG A 101 2.48 -3.75 9.61
C ARG A 101 1.51 -4.66 8.88
N CYS A 102 1.78 -5.96 8.96
CA CYS A 102 0.82 -6.98 8.57
C CYS A 102 -0.23 -7.15 9.66
N SER A 103 -1.47 -6.78 9.35
CA SER A 103 -2.59 -6.88 10.29
C SER A 103 -3.90 -7.05 9.53
N ARG A 104 -5.00 -7.33 10.26
CA ARG A 104 -6.33 -7.34 9.65
C ARG A 104 -6.65 -5.92 9.15
N CYS A 105 -7.19 -5.83 7.93
CA CYS A 105 -7.58 -4.54 7.37
C CYS A 105 -8.60 -3.83 8.27
N ASN A 106 -8.34 -2.56 8.58
CA ASN A 106 -9.19 -1.75 9.45
C ASN A 106 -10.31 -1.11 8.63
N THR A 107 -11.49 -1.73 8.63
CA THR A 107 -12.67 -1.26 7.88
C THR A 107 -13.21 0.11 8.33
N ASN A 108 -12.78 0.63 9.48
CA ASN A 108 -13.22 1.95 9.94
C ASN A 108 -12.47 3.09 9.26
N SER A 109 -11.26 2.83 8.76
CA SER A 109 -10.36 3.84 8.20
C SER A 109 -9.83 3.51 6.81
N THR A 110 -10.10 2.30 6.32
CA THR A 110 -9.51 1.77 5.10
C THR A 110 -10.56 1.00 4.32
N ASP A 111 -10.63 1.25 3.02
CA ASP A 111 -11.45 0.45 2.11
C ASP A 111 -10.80 -0.91 1.90
N CYS A 112 -11.46 -1.95 2.39
CA CYS A 112 -10.92 -3.31 2.43
C CYS A 112 -11.52 -4.13 1.30
N GLY A 113 -10.72 -4.38 0.25
CA GLY A 113 -11.15 -5.17 -0.88
C GLY A 113 -10.00 -5.50 -1.82
N GLN A 114 -10.33 -6.05 -2.98
CA GLN A 114 -9.38 -6.14 -4.08
C GLN A 114 -8.98 -4.73 -4.51
N LEU A 115 -7.72 -4.53 -4.88
CA LEU A 115 -7.23 -3.25 -5.37
C LEU A 115 -8.13 -2.76 -6.51
N ASN A 116 -8.78 -1.62 -6.31
CA ASN A 116 -9.57 -0.99 -7.35
C ASN A 116 -8.68 -0.02 -8.15
N THR A 117 -8.10 -0.52 -9.25
CA THR A 117 -7.21 0.26 -10.11
C THR A 117 -7.89 1.49 -10.74
N GLU A 118 -9.22 1.45 -10.86
CA GLU A 118 -10.04 2.58 -11.34
C GLU A 118 -10.08 3.75 -10.33
N ALA A 119 -9.93 3.48 -9.04
CA ALA A 119 -9.94 4.50 -7.98
C ALA A 119 -8.58 5.19 -7.78
N SER A 120 -7.50 4.62 -8.33
CA SER A 120 -6.14 5.17 -8.21
C SER A 120 -5.78 6.22 -9.25
N GLY A 121 -6.66 6.51 -10.21
CA GLY A 121 -6.52 7.61 -11.16
C GLY A 121 -7.66 8.60 -11.00
N CYS A 122 -7.37 9.89 -10.93
CA CYS A 122 -8.41 10.89 -11.18
C CYS A 122 -8.96 10.61 -12.58
N LEU A 123 -10.25 10.25 -12.68
CA LEU A 123 -10.91 10.09 -13.97
C LEU A 123 -10.77 11.41 -14.73
N ALA A 124 -10.01 11.38 -15.83
CA ALA A 124 -9.91 12.48 -16.76
C ALA A 124 -11.30 12.69 -17.36
N HIS A 125 -11.91 13.83 -17.06
CA HIS A 125 -13.08 14.32 -17.77
C HIS A 125 -12.67 15.47 -18.69
#